data_AF-A0A958RJH3-F1
#
_entry.id   AF-A0A958RJH3-F1
#
_cell.length_a   1.000
_cell.length_b   1.000
_cell.length_c   1.000
_cell.angle_alpha   90.00
_cell.angle_beta   90.00
_cell.angle_gamma   90.00
#
_symmetry.space_group_name_H-M   'P 1'
#
loop_
_entity.id
_entity.type
_entity.pdbx_description
1 polymer ?
#
loop_
_entity_poly.entity_id
_entity_poly.type
_entity_poly.pdbx_seq_one_letter_code
_entity_poly.pdbx_strand_id
1 'polypeptide(L)'
;MQRKASNSFYSKRLVWLHKDIKIPLKIEFFKGKRKEPIKRLEVKKLEQIEGVWTATNNIMSDLQNGSTTALIAEKIHYDNKIAKSFFTVRSLEEPSQDEKLRSRVR
;
A
#
# COMPACT_ATOMS: atom_id res chain seq x y z
N MET A 1 5.16 -19.08 -22.13
CA MET A 1 5.34 -18.43 -20.81
C MET A 1 4.15 -18.76 -19.91
N GLN A 2 4.34 -19.63 -18.93
CA GLN A 2 3.28 -20.03 -18.00
C GLN A 2 3.21 -18.98 -16.87
N ARG A 3 2.14 -18.18 -16.80
CA ARG A 3 1.88 -17.29 -15.66
C ARG A 3 1.56 -18.16 -14.45
N LYS A 4 2.49 -18.26 -13.48
CA LYS A 4 2.15 -18.80 -12.15
C LYS A 4 0.94 -18.02 -11.62
N ALA A 5 -0.10 -18.73 -11.21
CA ALA A 5 -1.26 -18.13 -10.58
C ALA A 5 -0.79 -17.31 -9.37
N SER A 6 -1.12 -16.01 -9.34
CA SER A 6 -0.87 -15.21 -8.15
C SER A 6 -1.71 -15.76 -7.02
N ASN A 7 -1.13 -16.05 -5.85
CA ASN A 7 -1.85 -16.35 -4.60
C ASN A 7 -2.64 -15.12 -4.08
N SER A 8 -3.17 -14.27 -4.96
CA SER A 8 -3.97 -13.12 -4.57
C SER A 8 -5.37 -13.58 -4.25
N PHE A 9 -5.88 -13.16 -3.10
CA PHE A 9 -7.29 -13.32 -2.73
C PHE A 9 -8.25 -12.68 -3.74
N TYR A 10 -7.78 -11.70 -4.51
CA TYR A 10 -8.56 -10.98 -5.51
C TYR A 10 -8.36 -11.57 -6.90
N SER A 11 -9.45 -11.75 -7.65
CA SER A 11 -9.41 -12.31 -9.02
C SER A 11 -9.08 -11.28 -10.09
N LYS A 12 -9.40 -10.00 -9.84
CA LYS A 12 -9.16 -8.89 -10.77
C LYS A 12 -9.00 -7.59 -9.98
N ARG A 13 -8.22 -6.65 -10.53
CA ARG A 13 -8.15 -5.26 -10.09
C ARG A 13 -8.38 -4.35 -11.28
N LEU A 14 -9.19 -3.32 -11.11
CA LEU A 14 -9.31 -2.22 -12.06
C LEU A 14 -8.65 -1.00 -11.43
N VAL A 15 -7.65 -0.43 -12.12
CA VAL A 15 -6.79 0.62 -11.59
C VAL A 15 -6.93 1.85 -12.47
N TRP A 16 -7.26 2.99 -11.86
CA TRP A 16 -7.23 4.29 -12.50
C TRP A 16 -5.90 4.95 -12.16
N LEU A 17 -5.07 5.17 -13.17
CA LEU A 17 -3.77 5.81 -13.01
C LEU A 17 -3.87 7.29 -13.36
N HIS A 18 -3.19 8.13 -12.60
CA HIS A 18 -2.91 9.50 -12.99
C HIS A 18 -2.16 9.48 -14.33
N LYS A 19 -2.61 10.28 -15.30
CA LYS A 19 -2.12 10.21 -16.68
C LYS A 19 -0.63 10.49 -16.78
N ASP A 20 -0.12 11.47 -16.06
CA ASP A 20 1.28 11.90 -16.20
C ASP A 20 2.21 11.10 -15.29
N ILE A 21 1.99 11.17 -13.97
CA ILE A 21 2.87 10.56 -12.95
C ILE A 21 2.65 9.05 -12.72
N LYS A 22 1.68 8.44 -13.39
CA LYS A 22 1.38 6.99 -13.36
C LYS A 22 1.12 6.39 -11.97
N ILE A 23 0.69 7.19 -11.00
CA ILE A 23 0.28 6.70 -9.68
C ILE A 23 -1.21 6.31 -9.67
N PRO A 24 -1.62 5.24 -8.95
CA PRO A 24 -3.03 4.94 -8.75
C PRO A 24 -3.78 6.08 -8.06
N LEU A 25 -4.97 6.41 -8.56
CA LEU A 25 -5.93 7.33 -7.92
C LEU A 25 -7.12 6.57 -7.33
N LYS A 26 -7.47 5.44 -7.94
CA LYS A 26 -8.52 4.54 -7.49
C LYS A 26 -8.16 3.10 -7.86
N ILE A 27 -8.51 2.16 -7.00
CA ILE A 27 -8.42 0.72 -7.28
C ILE A 27 -9.72 0.04 -6.88
N GLU A 28 -10.30 -0.73 -7.77
CA GLU A 28 -11.45 -1.58 -7.50
C GLU A 28 -11.03 -3.05 -7.51
N PHE A 29 -11.37 -3.77 -6.44
CA PHE A 29 -10.97 -5.15 -6.21
C PHE A 29 -12.16 -6.08 -6.40
N PHE A 30 -11.97 -7.14 -7.20
CA PHE A 30 -13.00 -8.13 -7.50
C PHE A 30 -12.62 -9.50 -6.94
N LYS A 31 -13.63 -10.34 -6.68
CA LYS A 31 -13.44 -11.71 -6.18
C LYS A 31 -14.25 -12.70 -7.01
N GLY A 32 -13.63 -13.83 -7.36
CA GLY A 32 -14.23 -14.86 -8.21
C GLY A 32 -14.66 -14.29 -9.57
N LYS A 33 -15.88 -14.62 -10.01
CA LYS A 33 -16.47 -14.17 -11.28
C LYS A 33 -17.43 -12.98 -11.13
N ARG A 34 -17.40 -12.27 -9.99
CA ARG A 34 -18.30 -11.13 -9.74
C ARG A 34 -18.04 -9.98 -10.73
N LYS A 35 -19.12 -9.35 -11.20
CA LYS A 35 -19.07 -8.17 -12.07
C LYS A 35 -18.79 -6.89 -11.30
N GLU A 36 -19.29 -6.80 -10.07
CA GLU A 36 -19.11 -5.66 -9.18
C GLU A 36 -17.89 -5.84 -8.24
N PRO A 37 -17.21 -4.74 -7.87
CA PRO A 37 -16.11 -4.80 -6.93
C PRO A 37 -16.60 -5.07 -5.51
N ILE A 38 -15.78 -5.78 -4.73
CA ILE A 38 -16.02 -6.05 -3.31
C ILE A 38 -15.32 -5.04 -2.40
N LYS A 39 -14.27 -4.38 -2.88
CA LYS A 39 -13.56 -3.31 -2.18
C LYS A 39 -13.16 -2.21 -3.15
N ARG A 40 -13.08 -0.98 -2.65
CA ARG A 40 -12.59 0.19 -3.39
C ARG A 40 -11.57 0.95 -2.54
N LEU A 41 -10.38 1.16 -3.10
CA LEU A 41 -9.39 2.09 -2.56
C LEU A 41 -9.45 3.39 -3.36
N GLU A 42 -9.48 4.51 -2.66
CA GLU A 42 -9.44 5.86 -3.24
C GLU A 42 -8.32 6.66 -2.59
N VAL A 43 -7.45 7.25 -3.42
CA VAL A 43 -6.42 8.18 -2.95
C VAL A 43 -7.07 9.52 -2.67
N LYS A 44 -6.89 10.04 -1.45
CA LYS A 44 -7.42 11.34 -1.01
C LYS A 44 -6.36 12.44 -1.00
N LYS A 45 -5.08 12.08 -0.83
CA LYS A 45 -3.97 13.03 -0.86
C LYS A 45 -2.76 12.42 -1.56
N LEU A 46 -2.18 13.19 -2.47
CA LEU A 46 -0.90 12.92 -3.12
C LEU A 46 0.07 14.02 -2.72
N GLU A 47 1.30 13.62 -2.42
CA GLU A 47 2.40 14.52 -2.09
C GLU A 47 3.66 14.07 -2.83
N GLN A 48 4.51 15.01 -3.20
CA GLN A 48 5.84 14.69 -3.70
C GLN A 48 6.82 14.76 -2.52
N ILE A 49 7.35 13.59 -2.12
CA ILE A 49 8.23 13.43 -0.97
C ILE A 49 9.56 12.92 -1.50
N GLU A 50 10.63 13.68 -1.27
CA GLU A 50 11.99 13.35 -1.72
C GLU A 50 12.05 13.02 -3.23
N GLY A 51 11.27 13.76 -4.03
CA GLY A 51 11.18 13.60 -5.49
C GLY A 51 10.19 12.53 -5.97
N VAL A 52 9.63 11.72 -5.07
CA VAL A 52 8.70 10.62 -5.39
C VAL A 52 7.26 11.03 -5.11
N TRP A 53 6.36 10.83 -6.09
CA TRP A 53 4.92 11.01 -5.87
C TRP A 53 4.35 9.87 -5.02
N THR A 54 3.65 10.24 -3.95
CA THR A 54 3.23 9.31 -2.90
C THR A 54 1.82 9.57 -2.43
N ALA A 55 1.01 8.52 -2.32
CA ALA A 55 -0.32 8.58 -1.72
C ALA A 55 -0.23 8.55 -0.20
N THR A 56 -0.30 9.71 0.44
CA THR A 56 -0.18 9.88 1.91
C THR A 56 -1.51 9.68 2.63
N ASN A 57 -2.64 9.80 1.93
CA ASN A 57 -3.96 9.52 2.47
C ASN A 57 -4.77 8.69 1.49
N ASN A 58 -5.26 7.55 1.97
CA ASN A 58 -6.09 6.62 1.22
C ASN A 58 -7.30 6.20 2.05
N ILE A 59 -8.43 6.00 1.38
CA ILE A 59 -9.62 5.40 1.98
C ILE A 59 -9.87 4.07 1.29
N MET A 60 -9.96 3.00 2.07
CA MET A 60 -10.39 1.68 1.62
C MET A 60 -11.81 1.42 2.14
N SER A 61 -12.76 1.22 1.24
CA SER A 61 -14.13 0.84 1.57
C SER A 61 -14.38 -0.62 1.21
N ASP A 62 -14.96 -1.39 2.13
CA ASP A 62 -15.56 -2.68 1.84
C ASP A 62 -17.00 -2.47 1.39
N LEU A 63 -17.27 -2.81 0.12
CA LEU A 63 -18.53 -2.53 -0.53
C LEU A 63 -19.61 -3.58 -0.22
N GLN A 64 -19.25 -4.66 0.49
CA GLN A 64 -20.22 -5.68 0.89
C GLN A 64 -20.83 -5.38 2.25
N ASN A 65 -20.04 -4.85 3.19
CA ASN A 65 -20.52 -4.56 4.56
C ASN A 65 -20.52 -3.07 4.91
N GLY A 66 -20.04 -2.18 4.04
CA GLY A 66 -20.05 -0.73 4.23
C GLY A 66 -18.94 -0.19 5.13
N SER A 67 -18.09 -1.05 5.69
CA SER A 67 -16.97 -0.61 6.53
C SER A 67 -15.92 0.17 5.73
N THR A 68 -15.25 1.10 6.39
CA THR A 68 -14.21 1.94 5.77
C THR A 68 -12.98 2.02 6.66
N THR A 69 -11.80 2.00 6.05
CA THR A 69 -10.49 2.16 6.70
C THR A 69 -9.74 3.31 6.06
N ALA A 70 -9.26 4.25 6.87
CA ALA A 70 -8.35 5.30 6.43
C ALA A 70 -6.90 4.87 6.66
N LEU A 71 -6.05 5.03 5.65
CA LEU A 71 -4.61 4.82 5.73
C LEU A 71 -3.92 6.16 5.55
N ILE A 72 -3.36 6.70 6.63
CA ILE A 72 -2.69 7.99 6.69
C ILE A 72 -1.22 7.75 7.01
N ALA A 73 -0.34 8.23 6.14
CA ALA A 73 1.10 8.19 6.34
C ALA A 73 1.61 9.60 6.66
N GLU A 74 2.12 9.79 7.87
CA GLU A 74 2.54 11.10 8.38
C GLU A 74 4.02 11.39 8.16
N LYS A 75 4.86 10.35 8.15
CA LYS A 75 6.30 10.45 7.97
C LYS A 75 6.77 9.40 6.98
N ILE A 76 7.36 9.84 5.87
CA ILE A 76 7.86 8.99 4.80
C ILE A 76 9.26 9.47 4.44
N HIS A 77 10.19 8.54 4.38
CA HIS A 77 11.56 8.75 3.89
C HIS A 77 11.91 7.63 2.92
N TYR A 78 12.42 8.02 1.77
CA TYR A 78 12.87 7.12 0.72
C TYR A 78 14.37 6.87 0.84
N ASP A 79 14.83 5.80 0.16
CA ASP A 79 16.23 5.40 0.05
C ASP A 79 17.00 5.29 1.38
N ASN A 80 16.25 5.06 2.46
CA ASN A 80 16.83 4.91 3.77
C ASN A 80 17.58 3.57 3.85
N LYS A 81 18.84 3.60 4.29
CA LYS A 81 19.73 2.42 4.29
C LYS A 81 19.36 1.47 5.43
N ILE A 82 18.29 0.69 5.24
CA ILE A 82 17.84 -0.35 6.16
C ILE A 82 18.65 -1.63 5.90
N ALA A 83 19.29 -2.16 6.94
CA ALA A 83 20.10 -3.38 6.83
C ALA A 83 19.21 -4.60 6.52
N LYS A 84 19.71 -5.54 5.70
CA LYS A 84 18.97 -6.77 5.34
C LYS A 84 18.55 -7.60 6.55
N SER A 85 19.34 -7.57 7.63
CA SER A 85 19.04 -8.26 8.89
C SER A 85 17.74 -7.79 9.55
N PHE A 86 17.22 -6.62 9.16
CA PHE A 86 15.94 -6.12 9.65
C PHE A 86 14.72 -6.84 9.05
N PHE A 87 14.90 -7.58 7.94
CA PHE A 87 13.82 -8.34 7.30
C PHE A 87 13.83 -9.81 7.69
N THR A 88 13.86 -10.09 9.00
CA THR A 88 13.82 -11.45 9.55
C THR A 88 12.67 -11.61 10.55
N VAL A 89 12.30 -12.86 10.88
CA VAL A 89 11.30 -13.09 11.94
C VAL A 89 11.84 -12.59 13.29
N ARG A 90 13.12 -12.85 13.57
CA ARG A 90 13.78 -12.40 14.80
C ARG A 90 13.71 -10.89 15.00
N SER A 91 13.84 -10.08 13.95
CA SER A 91 13.70 -8.62 14.09
C SER A 91 12.28 -8.17 14.40
N LEU A 92 11.25 -8.98 14.11
CA LEU A 92 9.88 -8.73 14.55
C LEU A 92 9.67 -9.07 16.04
N GLU A 93 10.49 -9.97 16.59
CA GLU A 93 10.44 -10.42 17.99
C GLU A 93 11.30 -9.54 18.92
N GLU A 94 12.22 -8.73 18.38
CA GLU A 94 13.12 -7.84 19.13
C GLU A 94 12.77 -6.34 18.93
N PRO A 95 11.96 -5.72 19.81
CA PRO A 95 11.55 -4.30 19.69
C PRO A 95 12.72 -3.29 19.63
N SER A 96 13.85 -3.63 20.23
CA SER A 96 15.04 -2.76 20.26
C SER A 96 15.64 -2.46 18.87
N GLN A 97 15.35 -3.31 17.87
CA GLN A 97 15.80 -3.09 16.50
C GLN A 97 14.95 -2.03 15.79
N ASP A 98 13.64 -1.98 16.05
CA ASP A 98 12.71 -0.99 15.49
C ASP A 98 13.01 0.42 16.03
N GLU A 99 13.27 0.53 17.34
CA GLU A 99 13.58 1.83 17.97
C GLU A 99 14.84 2.48 17.38
N LYS A 100 15.88 1.68 17.12
CA LYS A 100 17.11 2.13 16.47
C LYS A 100 16.90 2.62 15.04
N LEU A 101 15.88 2.12 14.33
CA LEU A 101 15.54 2.65 13.01
C LEU A 101 14.78 3.96 13.14
N ARG A 102 13.78 4.04 14.03
CA ARG A 102 12.95 5.24 14.20
C ARG A 102 13.74 6.45 14.66
N SER A 103 14.80 6.27 15.46
CA SER A 103 15.66 7.37 15.91
C SER A 103 16.47 8.00 14.78
N ARG A 104 16.73 7.28 13.68
CA ARG A 104 17.48 7.75 12.50
C ARG A 104 16.62 8.56 11.52
N VAL A 105 15.31 8.64 11.79
CA VAL A 105 14.28 9.24 10.95
C VAL A 105 13.63 10.45 11.64
N ARG A 106 14.29 10.98 12.68
CA ARG A 106 13.86 12.19 13.38
C ARG A 106 14.46 13.45 12.77
#